data_AF-A0A519RRI3-F1
#
_entry.id   AF-A0A519RRI3-F1
#
_cell.length_a   1.000
_cell.length_b   1.000
_cell.length_c   1.000
_cell.angle_alpha   90.00
_cell.angle_beta   90.00
_cell.angle_gamma   90.00
#
_symmetry.space_group_name_H-M   'P 1'
#
loop_
_entity.id
_entity.type
_entity.pdbx_description
1 polymer ?
#
loop_
_entity_poly.entity_id
_entity_poly.type
_entity_poly.pdbx_seq_one_letter_code
_entity_poly.pdbx_strand_id
1 'polypeptide(L)'
;MKLVNQFIACSILLLIVLGCRVGDKSASAMSVQADTPIKTLRLKDTLTICAVGDIMIGSAYPSASNLPPKDGINSFKQVKPFLKGDLVFGNLEGCFLDSGKSTKCKDTIGNSCFAFRMPERYAGIIKDAGFNLFSIANNHVGDFGLRGRNKTVQILDSLNIKYAGLQSYPSSIFEVDSIKYAFCAFAPNENTVSINNLDSARALVEELKKRANIVIVSFHGGAEGSKFEHVTRKKEIFYQENRGNVYE
;
A
#
# COMPACT_ATOMS: atom_id res chain seq x y z
N MET A 1 -8.96 71.88 -9.70
CA MET A 1 -9.02 73.33 -9.37
C MET A 1 -9.32 73.43 -7.88
N LYS A 2 -8.49 73.96 -6.98
CA LYS A 2 -7.44 75.00 -7.06
C LYS A 2 -6.23 74.60 -6.21
N LEU A 3 -5.06 75.01 -6.70
CA LEU A 3 -3.77 75.03 -5.99
C LEU A 3 -3.78 76.09 -4.87
N VAL A 4 -2.83 75.96 -3.93
CA VAL A 4 -1.69 76.89 -3.67
C VAL A 4 -1.29 76.71 -2.19
N ASN A 5 -0.20 76.00 -1.87
CA ASN A 5 1.21 76.42 -1.78
C ASN A 5 1.50 77.41 -0.63
N GLN A 6 2.25 77.00 0.40
CA GLN A 6 3.55 77.60 0.77
C GLN A 6 4.13 77.02 2.08
N PHE A 7 5.39 76.62 1.97
CA PHE A 7 6.36 76.35 3.04
C PHE A 7 6.59 77.60 3.90
N ILE A 8 6.97 77.42 5.18
CA ILE A 8 8.13 78.07 5.82
C ILE A 8 8.43 77.37 7.16
N ALA A 9 9.71 77.10 7.36
CA ALA A 9 10.30 76.49 8.54
C ALA A 9 10.40 77.48 9.72
N CYS A 10 10.35 76.96 10.95
CA CYS A 10 11.08 77.56 12.07
C CYS A 10 11.34 76.52 13.16
N SER A 11 12.62 76.20 13.32
CA SER A 11 13.17 75.43 14.41
C SER A 11 13.11 76.26 15.70
N ILE A 12 12.48 75.73 16.75
CA ILE A 12 12.70 76.22 18.12
C ILE A 12 13.11 75.02 18.98
N LEU A 13 14.40 75.02 19.32
CA LEU A 13 15.03 74.15 20.29
C LEU A 13 14.64 74.67 21.68
N LEU A 14 13.80 73.92 22.41
CA LEU A 14 13.45 74.22 23.80
C LEU A 14 13.99 73.10 24.70
N LEU A 15 15.11 73.39 25.37
CA LEU A 15 15.67 72.60 26.46
C LEU A 15 14.75 72.72 27.68
N ILE A 16 14.02 71.66 28.01
CA ILE A 16 13.30 71.52 29.27
C ILE A 16 14.04 70.48 30.13
N VAL A 17 14.60 70.98 31.23
CA VAL A 17 15.19 70.21 32.32
C VAL A 17 14.05 69.82 33.28
N LEU A 18 13.76 68.52 33.41
CA LEU A 18 13.05 67.91 34.56
C LEU A 18 13.43 66.42 34.53
N GLY A 19 14.21 65.89 35.47
CA GLY A 19 13.80 65.70 36.86
C GLY A 19 13.47 64.22 37.02
N CYS A 20 14.42 63.42 37.52
CA CYS A 20 14.22 61.99 37.77
C CYS A 20 13.04 61.79 38.73
N ARG A 21 11.96 61.19 38.24
CA ARG A 21 10.96 60.52 39.09
C ARG A 21 11.12 59.02 38.88
N VAL A 22 11.54 58.34 39.93
CA VAL A 22 11.45 56.90 40.07
C VAL A 22 9.96 56.57 40.05
N GLY A 23 9.49 56.02 38.93
CA GLY A 23 8.18 55.39 38.84
C GLY A 23 8.33 53.94 39.27
N ASP A 24 7.60 53.54 40.32
CA ASP A 24 7.40 52.15 40.68
C ASP A 24 6.84 51.38 39.49
N LYS A 25 7.70 50.63 38.80
CA LYS A 25 7.26 49.59 37.88
C LYS A 25 6.84 48.41 38.74
N SER A 26 5.52 48.27 38.95
CA SER A 26 4.96 46.98 39.35
C SER A 26 5.43 45.93 38.35
N ALA A 27 6.26 45.01 38.80
CA ALA A 27 6.64 43.84 38.01
C ALA A 27 5.37 43.00 37.79
N SER A 28 4.83 43.05 36.57
CA SER A 28 3.87 42.05 36.13
C SER A 28 4.59 40.71 36.12
N ALA A 29 4.23 39.81 37.04
CA ALA A 29 4.66 38.43 37.01
C ALA A 29 4.21 37.81 35.68
N MET A 30 5.14 37.56 34.78
CA MET A 30 4.88 36.70 33.63
C MET A 30 4.58 35.31 34.16
N SER A 31 3.35 34.84 33.96
CA SER A 31 2.99 33.45 34.20
C SER A 31 3.81 32.57 33.25
N VAL A 32 4.74 31.79 33.81
CA VAL A 32 5.42 30.73 33.08
C VAL A 32 4.36 29.71 32.69
N GLN A 33 4.01 29.70 31.41
CA GLN A 33 3.10 28.73 30.85
C GLN A 33 3.81 27.37 30.91
N ALA A 34 3.29 26.47 31.74
CA ALA A 34 3.88 25.16 31.92
C ALA A 34 4.05 24.47 30.56
N ASP A 35 5.27 24.07 30.24
CA ASP A 35 5.58 23.33 29.03
C ASP A 35 4.65 22.13 28.93
N THR A 36 3.94 22.05 27.81
CA THR A 36 3.14 20.87 27.47
C THR A 36 4.10 19.68 27.47
N PRO A 37 3.81 18.57 28.18
CA PRO A 37 4.72 17.45 28.22
C PRO A 37 4.96 16.99 26.78
N ILE A 38 6.21 17.14 26.32
CA ILE A 38 6.64 16.61 25.03
C ILE A 38 6.32 15.12 25.11
N LYS A 39 5.30 14.69 24.37
CA LYS A 39 4.97 13.29 24.21
C LYS A 39 6.21 12.65 23.61
N THR A 40 7.02 12.03 24.46
CA THR A 40 8.21 11.32 24.05
C THR A 40 7.70 10.23 23.13
N LEU A 41 7.90 10.38 21.83
CA LEU A 41 7.62 9.35 20.85
C LEU A 41 8.51 8.18 21.24
N ARG A 42 7.96 7.22 21.99
CA ARG A 42 8.58 5.91 22.12
C ARG A 42 8.53 5.31 20.73
N LEU A 43 9.63 5.45 20.01
CA LEU A 43 9.87 4.71 18.79
C LEU A 43 9.72 3.24 19.14
N LYS A 44 8.88 2.53 18.38
CA LYS A 44 8.82 1.07 18.47
C LYS A 44 10.23 0.54 18.20
N ASP A 45 10.73 -0.29 19.11
CA ASP A 45 11.97 -1.05 18.91
C ASP A 45 11.76 -2.30 18.07
N THR A 46 10.49 -2.73 17.93
CA THR A 46 10.09 -3.97 17.30
C THR A 46 8.99 -3.71 16.29
N LEU A 47 9.15 -4.27 15.10
CA LEU A 47 8.18 -4.22 14.01
C LEU A 47 7.63 -5.62 13.77
N THR A 48 6.31 -5.73 13.62
CA THR A 48 5.62 -7.00 13.40
C THR A 48 4.98 -7.01 12.03
N ILE A 49 5.40 -7.95 11.18
CA ILE A 49 4.78 -8.22 9.89
C ILE A 49 4.12 -9.59 9.99
N CYS A 50 2.80 -9.63 9.81
CA CYS A 50 2.05 -10.87 9.61
C CYS A 50 1.89 -11.07 8.10
N ALA A 51 2.42 -12.18 7.56
CA ALA A 51 2.36 -12.48 6.15
C ALA A 51 1.63 -13.81 5.92
N VAL A 52 0.67 -13.81 4.99
CA VAL A 52 0.01 -15.02 4.50
C VAL A 52 0.22 -15.16 2.99
N GLY A 53 -0.12 -16.34 2.46
CA GLY A 53 -0.04 -16.61 1.03
C GLY A 53 -1.22 -16.06 0.24
N ASP A 54 -1.64 -16.84 -0.76
CA ASP A 54 -2.70 -16.51 -1.70
C ASP A 54 -4.07 -16.38 -1.02
N ILE A 55 -4.75 -15.28 -1.31
CA ILE A 55 -6.09 -14.99 -0.84
C ILE A 55 -7.04 -14.97 -2.03
N MET A 56 -7.85 -16.02 -2.11
CA MET A 56 -8.98 -16.15 -3.02
C MET A 56 -10.18 -16.65 -2.20
N ILE A 57 -11.02 -15.72 -1.73
CA ILE A 57 -12.18 -16.05 -0.86
C ILE A 57 -13.20 -16.91 -1.61
N GLY A 58 -13.34 -16.66 -2.92
CA GLY A 58 -14.24 -17.37 -3.81
C GLY A 58 -14.34 -16.64 -5.15
N SER A 59 -14.60 -17.37 -6.22
CA SER A 59 -14.78 -16.78 -7.55
C SER A 59 -16.26 -16.74 -7.92
N ALA A 60 -16.76 -15.59 -8.37
CA ALA A 60 -18.11 -15.45 -8.93
C ALA A 60 -18.18 -15.82 -10.42
N TYR A 61 -17.12 -16.41 -10.97
CA TYR A 61 -17.02 -16.86 -12.34
C TYR A 61 -16.77 -18.38 -12.40
N PRO A 62 -17.37 -19.11 -13.37
CA PRO A 62 -18.40 -18.63 -14.31
C PRO A 62 -19.76 -18.40 -13.65
N SER A 63 -19.96 -18.87 -12.42
CA SER A 63 -21.22 -18.78 -11.68
C SER A 63 -20.99 -18.30 -10.25
N ALA A 64 -21.96 -17.52 -9.74
CA ALA A 64 -21.99 -17.11 -8.34
C ALA A 64 -22.21 -18.29 -7.36
N SER A 65 -22.63 -19.45 -7.86
CA SER A 65 -22.73 -20.69 -7.06
C SER A 65 -21.38 -21.17 -6.52
N ASN A 66 -20.27 -20.69 -7.08
CA ASN A 66 -18.91 -21.00 -6.63
C ASN A 66 -18.47 -20.15 -5.42
N LEU A 67 -19.31 -19.22 -4.96
CA LEU A 67 -19.02 -18.38 -3.80
C LEU A 67 -19.26 -19.15 -2.50
N PRO A 68 -18.45 -18.89 -1.46
CA PRO A 68 -18.63 -19.51 -0.16
C PRO A 68 -20.00 -19.18 0.46
N PRO A 69 -20.52 -20.07 1.34
CA PRO A 69 -21.76 -19.80 2.08
C PRO A 69 -21.72 -18.48 2.86
N LYS A 70 -22.89 -17.88 3.06
CA LYS A 70 -23.04 -16.59 3.77
C LYS A 70 -22.15 -15.49 3.18
N ASP A 71 -21.94 -15.54 1.87
CA ASP A 71 -21.21 -14.52 1.12
C ASP A 71 -19.77 -14.31 1.62
N GLY A 72 -19.14 -15.38 2.12
CA GLY A 72 -17.74 -15.36 2.57
C GLY A 72 -17.47 -14.54 3.83
N ILE A 73 -18.48 -13.98 4.51
CA ILE A 73 -18.27 -13.04 5.64
C ILE A 73 -17.44 -13.62 6.80
N ASN A 74 -17.41 -14.95 6.93
CA ASN A 74 -16.66 -15.65 7.97
C ASN A 74 -15.32 -16.25 7.50
N SER A 75 -14.85 -15.93 6.29
CA SER A 75 -13.67 -16.58 5.69
C SER A 75 -12.42 -16.48 6.56
N PHE A 76 -12.25 -15.36 7.26
CA PHE A 76 -11.11 -15.16 8.17
C PHE A 76 -11.45 -15.38 9.64
N LYS A 77 -12.68 -15.77 10.01
CA LYS A 77 -13.15 -15.76 11.41
C LYS A 77 -12.19 -16.49 12.37
N GLN A 78 -11.70 -17.66 11.98
CA GLN A 78 -10.80 -18.48 12.79
C GLN A 78 -9.39 -17.90 12.88
N VAL A 79 -8.92 -17.22 11.84
CA VAL A 79 -7.53 -16.73 11.73
C VAL A 79 -7.38 -15.25 12.08
N LYS A 80 -8.47 -14.48 12.08
CA LYS A 80 -8.51 -13.03 12.37
C LYS A 80 -7.79 -12.65 13.67
N PRO A 81 -7.85 -13.42 14.78
CA PRO A 81 -7.07 -13.11 15.97
C PRO A 81 -5.55 -13.09 15.78
N PHE A 82 -5.03 -13.80 14.76
CA PHE A 82 -3.61 -13.90 14.41
C PHE A 82 -3.18 -12.91 13.32
N LEU A 83 -4.14 -12.34 12.57
CA LEU A 83 -3.89 -11.33 11.54
C LEU A 83 -3.64 -9.95 12.18
N LYS A 84 -2.54 -9.82 12.91
CA LYS A 84 -2.16 -8.62 13.65
C LYS A 84 -0.69 -8.27 13.42
N GLY A 85 -0.40 -6.99 13.38
CA GLY A 85 0.94 -6.45 13.19
C GLY A 85 0.86 -5.02 12.67
N ASP A 86 2.02 -4.42 12.47
CA ASP A 86 2.14 -3.13 11.77
C ASP A 86 1.72 -3.30 10.31
N LEU A 87 2.13 -4.42 9.72
CA LEU A 87 1.74 -4.83 8.37
C LEU A 87 1.10 -6.22 8.43
N VAL A 88 -0.07 -6.34 7.79
CA VAL A 88 -0.75 -7.59 7.53
C VAL A 88 -0.82 -7.76 6.02
N PHE A 89 0.08 -8.61 5.53
CA PHE A 89 0.35 -8.86 4.13
C PHE A 89 -0.37 -10.11 3.62
N GLY A 90 -0.83 -10.08 2.37
CA GLY A 90 -1.17 -11.28 1.60
C GLY A 90 -0.90 -11.13 0.11
N ASN A 91 -1.03 -12.22 -0.66
CA ASN A 91 -1.10 -12.17 -2.11
C ASN A 91 -2.57 -12.20 -2.54
N LEU A 92 -3.05 -11.18 -3.24
CA LEU A 92 -4.45 -11.11 -3.69
C LEU A 92 -4.59 -11.89 -4.99
N GLU A 93 -4.96 -13.17 -4.89
CA GLU A 93 -4.96 -14.12 -6.00
C GLU A 93 -6.22 -13.93 -6.86
N GLY A 94 -6.06 -13.24 -8.00
CA GLY A 94 -7.15 -12.83 -8.88
C GLY A 94 -7.42 -11.33 -8.88
N CYS A 95 -8.68 -10.95 -9.06
CA CYS A 95 -9.10 -9.54 -9.09
C CYS A 95 -10.47 -9.33 -8.42
N PHE A 96 -10.74 -8.08 -8.02
CA PHE A 96 -12.08 -7.63 -7.65
C PHE A 96 -12.82 -7.14 -8.89
N LEU A 97 -13.97 -7.75 -9.19
CA LEU A 97 -14.83 -7.31 -10.29
C LEU A 97 -16.23 -7.96 -10.19
N ASP A 98 -17.30 -7.18 -10.24
CA ASP A 98 -18.66 -7.75 -10.08
C ASP A 98 -19.20 -8.42 -11.34
N SER A 99 -18.73 -8.02 -12.53
CA SER A 99 -19.21 -8.56 -13.80
C SER A 99 -18.14 -8.52 -14.90
N GLY A 100 -18.25 -9.45 -15.85
CA GLY A 100 -17.36 -9.52 -17.01
C GLY A 100 -17.05 -10.96 -17.41
N LYS A 101 -16.67 -11.14 -18.68
CA LYS A 101 -16.13 -12.41 -19.17
C LYS A 101 -14.62 -12.46 -18.89
N SER A 102 -14.11 -13.66 -18.66
CA SER A 102 -12.67 -13.85 -18.52
C SER A 102 -11.98 -13.60 -19.86
N THR A 103 -10.80 -12.97 -19.83
CA THR A 103 -9.89 -12.86 -20.97
C THR A 103 -8.97 -14.07 -21.09
N LYS A 104 -8.82 -14.85 -20.01
CA LYS A 104 -8.05 -16.10 -19.95
C LYS A 104 -8.87 -17.30 -20.43
N CYS A 105 -10.10 -17.46 -19.90
CA CYS A 105 -10.94 -18.61 -20.20
C CYS A 105 -11.93 -18.30 -21.32
N LYS A 106 -11.72 -18.89 -22.51
CA LYS A 106 -12.59 -18.72 -23.70
C LYS A 106 -13.92 -19.47 -23.59
N ASP A 107 -13.89 -20.66 -23.00
CA ASP A 107 -15.07 -21.50 -22.76
C ASP A 107 -15.39 -21.58 -21.27
N THR A 108 -16.69 -21.48 -20.94
CA THR A 108 -17.21 -21.67 -19.57
C THR A 108 -17.76 -23.07 -19.34
N ILE A 109 -17.76 -23.90 -20.38
CA ILE A 109 -18.27 -25.28 -20.37
C ILE A 109 -17.08 -26.21 -20.17
N GLY A 110 -16.88 -26.67 -18.93
CA GLY A 110 -15.83 -27.62 -18.55
C GLY A 110 -14.91 -27.12 -17.43
N ASN A 111 -14.33 -28.05 -16.66
CA ASN A 111 -13.45 -27.76 -15.52
C ASN A 111 -11.97 -27.53 -15.90
N SER A 112 -11.68 -27.12 -17.13
CA SER A 112 -10.30 -27.05 -17.64
C SER A 112 -9.64 -25.67 -17.49
N CYS A 113 -10.40 -24.62 -17.17
CA CYS A 113 -9.87 -23.27 -17.02
C CYS A 113 -10.38 -22.59 -15.74
N PHE A 114 -9.43 -22.16 -14.90
CA PHE A 114 -9.72 -21.46 -13.65
C PHE A 114 -9.49 -19.95 -13.83
N ALA A 115 -10.57 -19.18 -13.68
CA ALA A 115 -10.52 -17.72 -13.64
C ALA A 115 -11.05 -17.21 -12.29
N PHE A 116 -10.29 -16.35 -11.62
CA PHE A 116 -10.58 -15.86 -10.28
C PHE A 116 -11.09 -14.42 -10.32
N ARG A 117 -12.38 -14.29 -10.00
CA ARG A 117 -13.07 -13.01 -9.89
C ARG A 117 -13.81 -12.94 -8.58
N MET A 118 -13.19 -12.30 -7.60
CA MET A 118 -13.85 -12.00 -6.34
C MET A 118 -14.84 -10.86 -6.56
N PRO A 119 -16.06 -10.92 -5.99
CA PRO A 119 -16.95 -9.78 -5.97
C PRO A 119 -16.31 -8.55 -5.31
N GLU A 120 -16.65 -7.35 -5.77
CA GLU A 120 -16.04 -6.11 -5.27
C GLU A 120 -16.28 -5.92 -3.75
N ARG A 121 -17.46 -6.33 -3.28
CA ARG A 121 -17.82 -6.30 -1.84
C ARG A 121 -16.91 -7.15 -0.94
N TYR A 122 -16.19 -8.15 -1.47
CA TYR A 122 -15.27 -8.97 -0.67
C TYR A 122 -14.04 -8.20 -0.19
N ALA A 123 -13.75 -7.05 -0.80
CA ALA A 123 -12.72 -6.15 -0.28
C ALA A 123 -13.03 -5.65 1.14
N GLY A 124 -14.31 -5.52 1.50
CA GLY A 124 -14.73 -5.21 2.86
C GLY A 124 -14.38 -6.32 3.87
N ILE A 125 -14.50 -7.58 3.47
CA ILE A 125 -14.14 -8.75 4.29
C ILE A 125 -12.62 -8.77 4.54
N ILE A 126 -11.84 -8.47 3.50
CA ILE A 126 -10.38 -8.37 3.59
C ILE A 126 -9.96 -7.20 4.50
N LYS A 127 -10.59 -6.04 4.35
CA LYS A 127 -10.31 -4.89 5.21
C LYS A 127 -10.65 -5.19 6.68
N ASP A 128 -11.82 -5.80 6.93
CA ASP A 128 -12.26 -6.18 8.27
C ASP A 128 -11.32 -7.22 8.91
N ALA A 129 -10.74 -8.12 8.12
CA ALA A 129 -9.76 -9.09 8.59
C ALA A 129 -8.43 -8.47 9.04
N GLY A 130 -8.14 -7.22 8.66
CA GLY A 130 -6.96 -6.47 9.10
C GLY A 130 -5.88 -6.28 8.04
N PHE A 131 -6.08 -6.78 6.81
CA PHE A 131 -5.09 -6.63 5.72
C PHE A 131 -4.87 -5.16 5.36
N ASN A 132 -3.60 -4.80 5.20
CA ASN A 132 -3.19 -3.45 4.84
C ASN A 132 -2.08 -3.39 3.78
N LEU A 133 -1.57 -4.54 3.32
CA LEU A 133 -0.59 -4.66 2.24
C LEU A 133 -0.90 -5.87 1.35
N PHE A 134 -0.87 -5.71 0.03
CA PHE A 134 -1.05 -6.81 -0.92
C PHE A 134 -0.01 -6.88 -2.01
N SER A 135 0.49 -8.08 -2.30
CA SER A 135 0.95 -8.39 -3.64
C SER A 135 -0.28 -8.49 -4.56
N ILE A 136 -0.19 -7.83 -5.72
CA ILE A 136 -1.08 -8.04 -6.87
C ILE A 136 -0.27 -8.54 -8.08
N ALA A 137 0.87 -9.17 -7.84
CA ALA A 137 1.63 -9.90 -8.85
C ALA A 137 1.37 -11.40 -8.68
N ASN A 138 0.55 -11.97 -9.56
CA ASN A 138 0.27 -13.41 -9.63
C ASN A 138 -0.30 -13.78 -11.00
N ASN A 139 -0.51 -15.09 -11.23
CA ASN A 139 -1.06 -15.62 -12.49
C ASN A 139 -2.53 -15.26 -12.72
N HIS A 140 -3.30 -14.99 -11.67
CA HIS A 140 -4.73 -14.73 -11.83
C HIS A 140 -5.10 -13.23 -11.92
N VAL A 141 -4.17 -12.31 -11.64
CA VAL A 141 -4.43 -10.85 -11.68
C VAL A 141 -4.90 -10.36 -13.06
N GLY A 142 -4.55 -11.10 -14.12
CA GLY A 142 -4.89 -10.81 -15.51
C GLY A 142 -6.15 -11.52 -16.03
N ASP A 143 -6.84 -12.33 -15.23
CA ASP A 143 -7.93 -13.20 -15.69
C ASP A 143 -9.10 -12.47 -16.35
N PHE A 144 -9.26 -11.17 -16.02
CA PHE A 144 -10.30 -10.26 -16.54
C PHE A 144 -9.68 -9.00 -17.16
N GLY A 145 -8.42 -9.11 -17.61
CA GLY A 145 -7.67 -8.07 -18.30
C GLY A 145 -7.52 -6.78 -17.50
N LEU A 146 -7.33 -5.66 -18.22
CA LEU A 146 -7.14 -4.34 -17.61
C LEU A 146 -8.34 -3.90 -16.75
N ARG A 147 -9.55 -4.33 -17.08
CA ARG A 147 -10.75 -3.99 -16.30
C ARG A 147 -10.65 -4.55 -14.88
N GLY A 148 -10.27 -5.81 -14.71
CA GLY A 148 -10.07 -6.45 -13.41
C GLY A 148 -8.93 -5.80 -12.62
N ARG A 149 -7.78 -5.54 -13.28
CA ARG A 149 -6.62 -4.87 -12.66
C ARG A 149 -6.96 -3.47 -12.15
N ASN A 150 -7.55 -2.63 -13.02
CA ASN A 150 -7.89 -1.25 -12.68
C ASN A 150 -8.93 -1.18 -11.57
N LYS A 151 -9.95 -2.05 -11.61
CA LYS A 151 -10.97 -2.10 -10.55
C LYS A 151 -10.36 -2.52 -9.21
N THR A 152 -9.48 -3.52 -9.23
CA THR A 152 -8.76 -3.97 -8.02
C THR A 152 -7.96 -2.84 -7.40
N VAL A 153 -7.16 -2.13 -8.20
CA VAL A 153 -6.40 -0.96 -7.76
C VAL A 153 -7.30 0.11 -7.16
N GLN A 154 -8.38 0.50 -7.85
CA GLN A 154 -9.33 1.50 -7.35
C GLN A 154 -9.92 1.13 -5.98
N ILE A 155 -10.26 -0.14 -5.78
CA ILE A 155 -10.82 -0.63 -4.52
C ILE A 155 -9.76 -0.61 -3.41
N LEU A 156 -8.54 -1.10 -3.68
CA LEU A 156 -7.46 -1.08 -2.69
C LEU A 156 -7.10 0.34 -2.27
N ASP A 157 -7.02 1.28 -3.22
CA ASP A 157 -6.84 2.71 -2.96
C ASP A 157 -7.94 3.26 -2.05
N SER A 158 -9.21 2.96 -2.35
CA SER A 158 -10.37 3.42 -1.56
C SER A 158 -10.37 2.91 -0.11
N LEU A 159 -9.70 1.79 0.15
CA LEU A 159 -9.56 1.18 1.46
C LEU A 159 -8.26 1.55 2.17
N ASN A 160 -7.44 2.41 1.55
CA ASN A 160 -6.07 2.74 1.97
C ASN A 160 -5.24 1.48 2.24
N ILE A 161 -5.38 0.47 1.38
CA ILE A 161 -4.56 -0.75 1.41
C ILE A 161 -3.43 -0.55 0.41
N LYS A 162 -2.19 -0.76 0.85
CA LYS A 162 -1.01 -0.61 -0.01
C LYS A 162 -0.85 -1.83 -0.89
N TYR A 163 -0.32 -1.66 -2.09
CA TYR A 163 -0.11 -2.76 -3.02
C TYR A 163 1.03 -2.48 -3.99
N ALA A 164 1.55 -3.53 -4.60
CA ALA A 164 2.50 -3.46 -5.71
C ALA A 164 2.44 -4.75 -6.52
N GLY A 165 3.00 -4.72 -7.72
CA GLY A 165 3.24 -5.92 -8.51
C GLY A 165 2.88 -5.83 -9.98
N LEU A 166 2.10 -4.81 -10.36
CA LEU A 166 1.81 -4.51 -11.76
C LEU A 166 2.92 -3.62 -12.35
N GLN A 167 3.12 -3.66 -13.66
CA GLN A 167 4.05 -2.75 -14.33
C GLN A 167 3.68 -1.27 -14.13
N SER A 168 2.39 -0.96 -14.04
CA SER A 168 1.88 0.38 -13.72
C SER A 168 2.04 0.76 -12.23
N TYR A 169 2.23 -0.22 -11.36
CA TYR A 169 2.38 -0.06 -9.91
C TYR A 169 3.52 -0.97 -9.41
N PRO A 170 4.77 -0.72 -9.83
CA PRO A 170 5.87 -1.65 -9.59
C PRO A 170 6.31 -1.66 -8.13
N SER A 171 6.01 -0.59 -7.38
CA SER A 171 6.30 -0.49 -5.96
C SER A 171 5.31 0.45 -5.25
N SER A 172 5.27 0.37 -3.93
CA SER A 172 4.60 1.32 -3.05
C SER A 172 5.58 1.78 -1.98
N ILE A 173 5.60 3.08 -1.67
CA ILE A 173 6.32 3.64 -0.54
C ILE A 173 5.33 4.29 0.39
N PHE A 174 5.41 3.95 1.67
CA PHE A 174 4.50 4.42 2.70
C PHE A 174 5.19 4.47 4.06
N GLU A 175 4.56 5.10 5.04
CA GLU A 175 5.11 5.28 6.38
C GLU A 175 4.14 4.72 7.42
N VAL A 176 4.67 3.97 8.39
CA VAL A 176 3.93 3.49 9.57
C VAL A 176 4.81 3.77 10.79
N ASP A 177 4.25 4.45 11.80
CA ASP A 177 4.97 4.81 13.03
C ASP A 177 6.35 5.45 12.79
N SER A 178 6.41 6.38 11.82
CA SER A 178 7.63 7.09 11.38
C SER A 178 8.72 6.21 10.75
N ILE A 179 8.42 4.95 10.45
CA ILE A 179 9.26 4.06 9.66
C ILE A 179 8.78 4.07 8.21
N LYS A 180 9.67 4.38 7.28
CA LYS A 180 9.38 4.39 5.85
C LYS A 180 9.61 2.99 5.26
N TYR A 181 8.57 2.43 4.68
CA TYR A 181 8.58 1.15 3.99
C TYR A 181 8.54 1.36 2.49
N ALA A 182 9.24 0.48 1.78
CA ALA A 182 9.03 0.24 0.37
C ALA A 182 8.56 -1.20 0.19
N PHE A 183 7.62 -1.42 -0.72
CA PHE A 183 7.12 -2.73 -1.09
C PHE A 183 7.17 -2.89 -2.60
N CYS A 184 7.70 -4.01 -3.09
CA CYS A 184 7.58 -4.43 -4.48
C CYS A 184 7.21 -5.91 -4.56
N ALA A 185 6.52 -6.28 -5.63
CA ALA A 185 6.12 -7.65 -5.89
C ALA A 185 6.39 -8.04 -7.33
N PHE A 186 6.63 -9.32 -7.57
CA PHE A 186 7.03 -9.83 -8.88
C PHE A 186 6.26 -11.10 -9.24
N ALA A 187 5.94 -11.28 -10.52
CA ALA A 187 5.38 -12.52 -11.06
C ALA A 187 5.80 -12.67 -12.53
N PRO A 188 5.80 -13.89 -13.11
CA PRO A 188 6.22 -14.10 -14.49
C PRO A 188 5.15 -13.70 -15.52
N ASN A 189 3.96 -13.29 -15.05
CA ASN A 189 2.77 -13.15 -15.86
C ASN A 189 2.67 -11.80 -16.57
N GLU A 190 1.74 -11.70 -17.51
CA GLU A 190 1.57 -10.49 -18.32
C GLU A 190 1.18 -9.29 -17.45
N ASN A 191 1.77 -8.13 -17.72
CA ASN A 191 1.58 -6.86 -17.00
C ASN A 191 1.97 -6.88 -15.51
N THR A 192 2.68 -7.90 -15.03
CA THR A 192 3.34 -7.87 -13.72
C THR A 192 4.81 -7.44 -13.87
N VAL A 193 5.42 -6.98 -12.77
CA VAL A 193 6.87 -6.82 -12.73
C VAL A 193 7.49 -8.22 -12.79
N SER A 194 8.30 -8.48 -13.80
CA SER A 194 8.71 -9.85 -14.13
C SER A 194 9.77 -10.39 -13.17
N ILE A 195 9.54 -11.58 -12.61
CA ILE A 195 10.59 -12.34 -11.89
C ILE A 195 11.70 -12.85 -12.82
N ASN A 196 11.43 -12.95 -14.12
CA ASN A 196 12.39 -13.50 -15.08
C ASN A 196 13.44 -12.46 -15.53
N ASN A 197 13.31 -11.21 -15.11
CA ASN A 197 14.26 -10.14 -15.42
C ASN A 197 14.98 -9.71 -14.13
N LEU A 198 15.94 -10.53 -13.70
CA LEU A 198 16.65 -10.34 -12.43
C LEU A 198 17.41 -9.01 -12.36
N ASP A 199 17.93 -8.50 -13.49
CA ASP A 199 18.61 -7.21 -13.50
C ASP A 199 17.66 -6.06 -13.23
N SER A 200 16.45 -6.08 -13.81
CA SER A 200 15.42 -5.09 -13.53
C SER A 200 14.87 -5.23 -12.11
N ALA A 201 14.71 -6.45 -11.60
CA ALA A 201 14.30 -6.70 -10.22
C ALA A 201 15.34 -6.17 -9.23
N ARG A 202 16.63 -6.42 -9.47
CA ARG A 202 17.75 -5.90 -8.67
C ARG A 202 17.77 -4.37 -8.69
N ALA A 203 17.68 -3.76 -9.88
CA ALA A 203 17.67 -2.31 -10.02
C ALA A 203 16.49 -1.66 -9.25
N LEU A 204 15.30 -2.25 -9.32
CA LEU A 204 14.14 -1.77 -8.55
C LEU A 204 14.39 -1.86 -7.04
N VAL A 205 14.88 -3.00 -6.54
CA VAL A 205 15.16 -3.15 -5.11
C VAL A 205 16.26 -2.20 -4.64
N GLU A 206 17.32 -2.01 -5.41
CA GLU A 206 18.40 -1.05 -5.11
C GLU A 206 17.91 0.40 -5.06
N GLU A 207 16.98 0.77 -5.95
CA GLU A 207 16.32 2.07 -5.94
C GLU A 207 15.49 2.26 -4.66
N LEU A 208 14.68 1.27 -4.30
CA LEU A 208 13.82 1.32 -3.11
C LEU A 208 14.62 1.39 -1.80
N LYS A 209 15.78 0.71 -1.73
CA LYS A 209 16.69 0.76 -0.58
C LYS A 209 17.22 2.17 -0.29
N LYS A 210 17.27 3.06 -1.29
CA LYS A 210 17.71 4.45 -1.10
C LYS A 210 16.60 5.34 -0.52
N ARG A 211 15.34 4.90 -0.61
CA ARG A 211 14.17 5.71 -0.28
C ARG A 211 13.40 5.25 0.95
N ALA A 212 13.72 4.09 1.52
CA ALA A 212 12.99 3.51 2.64
C ALA A 212 13.95 2.91 3.69
N ASN A 213 13.47 2.81 4.93
CA ASN A 213 14.18 2.12 6.01
C ASN A 213 14.07 0.60 5.85
N ILE A 214 12.92 0.11 5.37
CA ILE A 214 12.63 -1.30 5.18
C ILE A 214 12.12 -1.51 3.76
N VAL A 215 12.70 -2.48 3.04
CA VAL A 215 12.21 -2.92 1.74
C VAL A 215 11.64 -4.33 1.90
N ILE A 216 10.37 -4.49 1.59
CA ILE A 216 9.66 -5.77 1.58
C ILE A 216 9.54 -6.21 0.12
N VAL A 217 9.99 -7.43 -0.15
CA VAL A 217 9.93 -8.04 -1.48
C VAL A 217 9.03 -9.28 -1.40
N SER A 218 8.08 -9.38 -2.32
CA SER A 218 7.29 -10.59 -2.54
C SER A 218 7.49 -11.06 -3.98
N PHE A 219 7.45 -12.37 -4.22
CA PHE A 219 7.35 -12.88 -5.57
C PHE A 219 6.41 -14.07 -5.62
N HIS A 220 5.72 -14.20 -6.75
CA HIS A 220 4.85 -15.31 -7.08
C HIS A 220 5.46 -16.03 -8.28
N GLY A 221 6.02 -17.21 -8.07
CA GLY A 221 6.76 -17.96 -9.08
C GLY A 221 6.78 -19.46 -8.78
N GLY A 222 7.29 -20.24 -9.73
CA GLY A 222 7.23 -21.70 -9.69
C GLY A 222 5.95 -22.26 -10.29
N ALA A 223 6.01 -23.54 -10.65
CA ALA A 223 4.85 -24.29 -11.14
C ALA A 223 3.91 -24.67 -9.99
N GLU A 224 2.61 -24.86 -10.27
CA GLU A 224 1.58 -25.09 -9.26
C GLU A 224 0.91 -26.47 -9.40
N GLY A 225 0.36 -26.97 -8.28
CA GLY A 225 -0.38 -28.23 -8.22
C GLY A 225 0.43 -29.40 -7.64
N SER A 226 -0.23 -30.54 -7.48
CA SER A 226 0.27 -31.70 -6.70
C SER A 226 1.53 -32.36 -7.26
N LYS A 227 2.00 -31.97 -8.45
CA LYS A 227 3.26 -32.44 -9.04
C LYS A 227 4.43 -31.47 -8.83
N PHE A 228 4.17 -30.30 -8.26
CA PHE A 228 5.11 -29.19 -8.14
C PHE A 228 5.18 -28.70 -6.68
N GLU A 229 5.30 -29.65 -5.74
CA GLU A 229 5.32 -29.36 -4.30
C GLU A 229 6.73 -29.04 -3.76
N HIS A 230 7.76 -29.03 -4.62
CA HIS A 230 9.15 -28.86 -4.24
C HIS A 230 9.90 -27.92 -5.19
N VAL A 231 10.75 -27.05 -4.63
CA VAL A 231 11.65 -26.20 -5.40
C VAL A 231 12.72 -27.06 -6.08
N THR A 232 12.71 -27.06 -7.41
CA THR A 232 13.63 -27.89 -8.21
C THR A 232 15.01 -27.28 -8.41
N ARG A 233 15.19 -26.01 -8.02
CA ARG A 233 16.37 -25.16 -8.33
C ARG A 233 16.69 -25.05 -9.82
N LYS A 234 15.68 -25.27 -10.65
CA LYS A 234 15.73 -25.15 -12.10
C LYS A 234 14.59 -24.26 -12.55
N LYS A 235 14.73 -23.73 -13.76
CA LYS A 235 13.64 -23.06 -14.44
C LYS A 235 12.44 -24.00 -14.60
N GLU A 236 11.27 -23.55 -14.20
CA GLU A 236 10.02 -24.28 -14.36
C GLU A 236 9.18 -23.69 -15.50
N ILE A 237 8.63 -24.57 -16.35
CA ILE A 237 7.65 -24.20 -17.38
C ILE A 237 6.31 -24.84 -16.99
N PHE A 238 5.26 -24.04 -16.91
CA PHE A 238 3.92 -24.51 -16.53
C PHE A 238 2.86 -23.82 -17.38
N TYR A 239 1.96 -24.59 -18.00
CA TYR A 239 1.00 -24.10 -19.00
C TYR A 239 1.61 -23.14 -20.04
N GLN A 240 2.81 -23.47 -20.54
CA GLN A 240 3.59 -22.68 -21.51
C GLN A 240 4.14 -21.34 -20.96
N GLU A 241 4.00 -21.08 -19.67
CA GLU A 241 4.59 -19.91 -19.00
C GLU A 241 5.96 -20.26 -18.42
N ASN A 242 6.93 -19.38 -18.59
CA ASN A 242 8.18 -19.45 -17.84
C ASN A 242 7.95 -19.00 -16.40
N ARG A 243 7.76 -19.95 -15.49
CA ARG A 243 7.48 -19.70 -14.06
C ARG A 243 8.73 -19.31 -13.25
N GLY A 244 9.87 -19.16 -13.92
CA GLY A 244 11.14 -18.76 -13.33
C GLY A 244 11.88 -19.92 -12.68
N ASN A 245 13.08 -19.60 -12.17
CA ASN A 245 13.82 -20.45 -11.25
C ASN A 245 13.76 -19.77 -9.88
N VAL A 246 12.88 -20.23 -8.98
CA VAL A 246 12.63 -19.56 -7.69
C VAL A 246 13.80 -19.67 -6.68
N TYR A 247 14.89 -20.33 -7.07
CA TYR A 247 16.13 -20.41 -6.30
C TYR A 247 17.11 -19.26 -6.60
N GLU A 248 17.01 -18.63 -7.77
CA GLU A 248 17.91 -17.57 -8.24
C GLU A 248 17.56 -16.18 -7.69
#